data_AF-A0A2T3ALC1-F1
#
_entry.id   AF-A0A2T3ALC1-F1
#
_cell.length_a   1.000
_cell.length_b   1.000
_cell.length_c   1.000
_cell.angle_alpha   90.00
_cell.angle_beta   90.00
_cell.angle_gamma   90.00
#
_symmetry.space_group_name_H-M   'P 1'
#
loop_
_entity.id
_entity.type
_entity.pdbx_description
1 polymer ?
#
loop_
_entity_poly.entity_id
_entity_poly.type
_entity_poly.pdbx_seq_one_letter_code
_entity_poly.pdbx_strand_id
1 'polypeptide(L)'
;MAPLAAADQNRLVEAIRQSVPVDVTAAYDASTLRGKTVLITGGSSGLGAAFARAWASHGANIIIGDISSEAGQSVVADLRSSTSSAHHHFIHCDVTSWPSQAALFQRAVALSPTGELDAVVASAGITDKFGAITGKGFENPAHLDQPNPPAPDLSCVQVNLIGVMYTAHLALFWLQQNTPPDSQPPPAYVDTRDARDRHLLLIGSSAGLFVLPGIPQYITAKHGVTGLFRSLRTLSYRQGIRVNMLCPYFVDTPILPTRAVAMLAGLGLARLDDTVDAATRLMAAPASTHDRIAGRALWIGPRMEFFKGKSVAALQAQDVTGEVLAAESVGDLAASGQGRQRREPRGQAVWEVYAHDYETADYFVRRYLRLLNTIAQIKGWIGFWRELWHALFVRKPKPPPPAGAAVPATTAADVKMD
;
A
#
# COMPACT_ATOMS: atom_id res chain seq x y z
N MET A 1 29.71 -0.69 -34.50
CA MET A 1 28.93 0.03 -33.45
C MET A 1 29.46 1.45 -33.38
N ALA A 2 28.76 2.41 -33.98
CA ALA A 2 29.09 3.82 -33.79
C ALA A 2 28.61 4.26 -32.39
N PRO A 3 29.35 5.13 -31.68
CA PRO A 3 28.91 5.63 -30.39
C PRO A 3 27.66 6.51 -30.57
N LEU A 4 26.64 6.27 -29.74
CA LEU A 4 25.44 7.10 -29.65
C LEU A 4 25.85 8.54 -29.33
N ALA A 5 25.41 9.50 -30.15
CA ALA A 5 25.69 10.92 -29.97
C ALA A 5 25.09 11.44 -28.65
N ALA A 6 25.74 12.41 -28.01
CA ALA A 6 25.38 12.97 -26.70
C ALA A 6 23.92 13.48 -26.55
N ALA A 7 23.19 13.67 -27.65
CA ALA A 7 21.76 14.02 -27.64
C ALA A 7 20.83 12.87 -27.18
N ASP A 8 21.28 11.61 -27.21
CA ASP A 8 20.45 10.44 -26.86
C ASP A 8 20.43 10.11 -25.35
N GLN A 9 21.32 10.71 -24.54
CA GLN A 9 21.33 10.48 -23.08
C GLN A 9 20.11 11.07 -22.36
N ASN A 10 19.43 12.07 -22.96
CA ASN A 10 18.23 12.70 -22.38
C ASN A 10 16.98 11.82 -22.43
N ARG A 11 16.89 10.84 -23.35
CA ARG A 11 15.69 10.02 -23.49
C ARG A 11 15.41 9.13 -22.28
N LEU A 12 16.46 8.64 -21.61
CA LEU A 12 16.28 7.81 -20.42
C LEU A 12 15.81 8.65 -19.23
N VAL A 13 16.35 9.86 -19.06
CA VAL A 13 15.92 10.79 -18.01
C VAL A 13 14.47 11.22 -18.22
N GLU A 14 14.08 11.53 -19.45
CA GLU A 14 12.68 11.85 -19.81
C GLU A 14 11.75 10.64 -19.64
N ALA A 15 12.19 9.45 -20.08
CA ALA A 15 11.44 8.21 -19.88
C ALA A 15 11.31 7.82 -18.40
N ILE A 16 12.21 8.27 -17.53
CA ILE A 16 12.11 8.12 -16.09
C ILE A 16 11.22 9.23 -15.51
N ARG A 17 11.49 10.51 -15.76
CA ARG A 17 10.82 11.68 -15.16
C ARG A 17 9.60 12.13 -15.97
N GLN A 18 8.60 11.26 -16.08
CA GLN A 18 7.47 11.43 -17.01
C GLN A 18 6.41 12.47 -16.59
N SER A 19 6.27 12.69 -15.29
CA SER A 19 5.40 13.74 -14.72
C SER A 19 6.26 14.66 -13.86
N VAL A 20 5.78 15.81 -13.43
CA VAL A 20 6.46 16.62 -12.41
C VAL A 20 6.40 15.93 -11.04
N PRO A 21 7.23 16.32 -10.05
CA PRO A 21 7.06 15.88 -8.68
C PRO A 21 5.63 16.13 -8.18
N VAL A 22 5.11 15.22 -7.38
CA VAL A 22 3.72 15.28 -6.89
C VAL A 22 3.64 16.29 -5.76
N ASP A 23 2.94 17.39 -5.99
CA ASP A 23 2.51 18.27 -4.90
C ASP A 23 1.35 17.61 -4.15
N VAL A 24 1.66 17.03 -2.99
CA VAL A 24 0.69 16.35 -2.12
C VAL A 24 -0.25 17.32 -1.38
N THR A 25 0.01 18.63 -1.45
CA THR A 25 -0.81 19.67 -0.82
C THR A 25 -1.79 20.31 -1.80
N ALA A 26 -1.51 20.24 -3.10
CA ALA A 26 -2.41 20.72 -4.14
C ALA A 26 -3.73 19.93 -4.16
N ALA A 27 -4.85 20.60 -4.45
CA ALA A 27 -6.12 19.90 -4.68
C ALA A 27 -6.04 19.02 -5.94
N TYR A 28 -6.83 17.94 -5.98
CA TYR A 28 -7.01 17.11 -7.18
C TYR A 28 -8.50 16.84 -7.38
N ASP A 29 -8.90 16.62 -8.63
CA ASP A 29 -10.28 16.34 -8.98
C ASP A 29 -10.56 14.82 -8.96
N ALA A 30 -11.13 14.34 -7.85
CA ALA A 30 -11.54 12.96 -7.70
C ALA A 30 -12.72 12.57 -8.60
N SER A 31 -13.48 13.54 -9.13
CA SER A 31 -14.63 13.27 -10.03
C SER A 31 -14.19 12.65 -11.37
N THR A 32 -12.91 12.80 -11.72
CA THR A 32 -12.28 12.13 -12.87
C THR A 32 -12.37 10.60 -12.80
N LEU A 33 -12.65 10.01 -11.63
CA LEU A 33 -12.88 8.57 -11.49
C LEU A 33 -14.23 8.09 -12.05
N ARG A 34 -15.18 8.99 -12.27
CA ARG A 34 -16.51 8.66 -12.74
C ARG A 34 -16.47 7.87 -14.03
N GLY A 35 -17.17 6.74 -14.05
CA GLY A 35 -17.28 5.86 -15.22
C GLY A 35 -16.05 4.97 -15.47
N LYS A 36 -14.93 5.17 -14.76
CA LYS A 36 -13.76 4.29 -14.90
C LYS A 36 -14.04 2.92 -14.32
N THR A 37 -13.62 1.87 -15.01
CA THR A 37 -13.62 0.50 -14.46
C THR A 37 -12.28 0.20 -13.82
N VAL A 38 -12.30 -0.04 -12.51
CA VAL A 38 -11.11 -0.34 -11.69
C VAL A 38 -11.16 -1.78 -11.20
N LEU A 39 -10.14 -2.57 -11.54
CA LEU A 39 -9.93 -3.92 -11.04
C LEU A 39 -8.95 -3.91 -9.86
N ILE A 40 -9.35 -4.46 -8.71
CA ILE A 40 -8.52 -4.51 -7.49
C ILE A 40 -8.32 -5.97 -7.06
N THR A 41 -7.09 -6.46 -7.04
CA THR A 41 -6.77 -7.73 -6.35
C THR A 41 -6.58 -7.48 -4.87
N GLY A 42 -7.06 -8.38 -4.00
CA GLY A 42 -7.07 -8.17 -2.54
C GLY A 42 -8.12 -7.16 -2.09
N GLY A 43 -9.25 -7.07 -2.82
CA GLY A 43 -10.26 -6.03 -2.62
C GLY A 43 -11.29 -6.30 -1.52
N SER A 44 -11.24 -7.46 -0.84
CA SER A 44 -12.25 -7.82 0.16
C SER A 44 -11.98 -7.29 1.58
N SER A 45 -10.80 -6.74 1.86
CA SER A 45 -10.45 -6.22 3.18
C SER A 45 -9.40 -5.10 3.14
N GLY A 46 -9.09 -4.52 4.31
CA GLY A 46 -7.98 -3.58 4.49
C GLY A 46 -7.99 -2.41 3.50
N LEU A 47 -6.83 -2.16 2.89
CA LEU A 47 -6.65 -1.08 1.91
C LEU A 47 -7.50 -1.29 0.64
N GLY A 48 -7.56 -2.51 0.11
CA GLY A 48 -8.30 -2.81 -1.11
C GLY A 48 -9.79 -2.50 -0.98
N ALA A 49 -10.42 -2.90 0.14
CA ALA A 49 -11.81 -2.58 0.41
C ALA A 49 -12.03 -1.07 0.68
N ALA A 50 -11.07 -0.38 1.28
CA ALA A 50 -11.15 1.06 1.51
C ALA A 50 -11.08 1.84 0.19
N PHE A 51 -10.16 1.47 -0.70
CA PHE A 51 -10.07 2.01 -2.05
C PHE A 51 -11.35 1.76 -2.85
N ALA A 52 -11.87 0.52 -2.80
CA ALA A 52 -13.12 0.15 -3.46
C ALA A 52 -14.29 1.07 -3.04
N ARG A 53 -14.48 1.28 -1.73
CA ARG A 53 -15.53 2.17 -1.19
C ARG A 53 -15.34 3.63 -1.62
N ALA A 54 -14.12 4.15 -1.49
CA ALA A 54 -13.82 5.53 -1.83
C ALA A 54 -14.03 5.81 -3.34
N TRP A 55 -13.48 4.98 -4.21
CA TRP A 55 -13.56 5.21 -5.66
C TRP A 55 -14.96 4.94 -6.22
N ALA A 56 -15.70 3.99 -5.65
CA ALA A 56 -17.12 3.81 -5.95
C ALA A 56 -17.93 5.06 -5.62
N SER A 57 -17.65 5.72 -4.49
CA SER A 57 -18.34 6.98 -4.11
C SER A 57 -18.07 8.14 -5.08
N HIS A 58 -16.96 8.09 -5.81
CA HIS A 58 -16.64 9.02 -6.90
C HIS A 58 -17.18 8.60 -8.27
N GLY A 59 -17.93 7.49 -8.33
CA GLY A 59 -18.62 7.01 -9.53
C GLY A 59 -17.82 6.02 -10.39
N ALA A 60 -16.73 5.44 -9.88
CA ALA A 60 -16.02 4.37 -10.57
C ALA A 60 -16.79 3.04 -10.49
N ASN A 61 -16.68 2.21 -11.53
CA ASN A 61 -17.14 0.82 -11.52
C ASN A 61 -16.04 -0.04 -10.88
N ILE A 62 -16.38 -0.78 -9.83
CA ILE A 62 -15.38 -1.48 -9.01
C ILE A 62 -15.53 -2.98 -9.15
N ILE A 63 -14.47 -3.64 -9.60
CA ILE A 63 -14.39 -5.09 -9.67
C ILE A 63 -13.29 -5.53 -8.71
N ILE A 64 -13.63 -6.37 -7.73
CA ILE A 64 -12.67 -6.89 -6.75
C ILE A 64 -12.44 -8.39 -6.94
N GLY A 65 -11.17 -8.78 -6.87
CA GLY A 65 -10.71 -10.17 -6.84
C GLY A 65 -10.09 -10.52 -5.51
N ASP A 66 -10.53 -11.59 -4.85
CA ASP A 66 -10.00 -12.02 -3.55
C ASP A 66 -10.28 -13.50 -3.28
N ILE A 67 -9.49 -14.12 -2.39
CA ILE A 67 -9.70 -15.51 -1.95
C ILE A 67 -10.88 -15.61 -0.98
N SER A 68 -11.19 -14.56 -0.23
CA SER A 68 -12.32 -14.52 0.70
C SER A 68 -13.62 -14.15 -0.02
N SER A 69 -14.38 -15.17 -0.41
CA SER A 69 -15.65 -14.99 -1.14
C SER A 69 -16.73 -14.29 -0.33
N GLU A 70 -16.88 -14.65 0.94
CA GLU A 70 -17.89 -14.05 1.82
C GLU A 70 -17.61 -12.55 2.04
N ALA A 71 -16.38 -12.20 2.42
CA ALA A 71 -16.00 -10.81 2.63
C ALA A 71 -16.12 -9.98 1.34
N GLY A 72 -15.73 -10.56 0.20
CA GLY A 72 -15.84 -9.88 -1.09
C GLY A 72 -17.28 -9.63 -1.55
N GLN A 73 -18.16 -10.61 -1.35
CA GLN A 73 -19.58 -10.45 -1.61
C GLN A 73 -20.20 -9.38 -0.70
N SER A 74 -19.83 -9.35 0.58
CA SER A 74 -20.26 -8.31 1.52
C SER A 74 -19.83 -6.92 1.07
N VAL A 75 -18.56 -6.74 0.71
CA VAL A 75 -18.06 -5.44 0.22
C VAL A 75 -18.85 -4.98 -1.01
N VAL A 76 -19.07 -5.85 -1.99
CA VAL A 76 -19.79 -5.47 -3.22
C VAL A 76 -21.27 -5.19 -2.96
N ALA A 77 -21.91 -5.91 -2.02
CA ALA A 77 -23.26 -5.59 -1.59
C ALA A 77 -23.33 -4.18 -0.98
N ASP A 78 -22.38 -3.82 -0.11
CA ASP A 78 -22.27 -2.47 0.44
C ASP A 78 -22.11 -1.43 -0.67
N LEU A 79 -21.19 -1.66 -1.62
CA LEU A 79 -20.96 -0.74 -2.74
C LEU A 79 -22.24 -0.49 -3.53
N ARG A 80 -22.93 -1.55 -3.97
CA ARG A 80 -24.18 -1.45 -4.74
C ARG A 80 -25.27 -0.71 -3.97
N SER A 81 -25.38 -0.95 -2.67
CA SER A 81 -26.35 -0.24 -1.82
C SER A 81 -26.04 1.24 -1.67
N SER A 82 -24.76 1.61 -1.57
CA SER A 82 -24.32 2.99 -1.32
C SER A 82 -24.25 3.86 -2.58
N THR A 83 -24.02 3.27 -3.76
CA THR A 83 -23.86 4.01 -5.03
C THR A 83 -25.06 3.87 -5.97
N SER A 84 -25.96 2.93 -5.70
CA SER A 84 -27.04 2.52 -6.62
C SER A 84 -26.54 2.05 -8.01
N SER A 85 -25.27 1.66 -8.13
CA SER A 85 -24.69 1.13 -9.37
C SER A 85 -24.67 -0.40 -9.36
N ALA A 86 -25.13 -1.02 -10.43
CA ALA A 86 -25.06 -2.48 -10.62
C ALA A 86 -23.67 -2.97 -11.04
N HIS A 87 -22.76 -2.07 -11.41
CA HIS A 87 -21.47 -2.37 -12.03
C HIS A 87 -20.33 -2.61 -11.04
N HIS A 88 -20.67 -2.90 -9.78
CA HIS A 88 -19.72 -3.40 -8.80
C HIS A 88 -19.77 -4.92 -8.75
N HIS A 89 -18.62 -5.60 -8.81
CA HIS A 89 -18.58 -7.07 -8.91
C HIS A 89 -17.48 -7.69 -8.04
N PHE A 90 -17.78 -8.85 -7.46
CA PHE A 90 -16.82 -9.71 -6.79
C PHE A 90 -16.56 -10.94 -7.66
N ILE A 91 -15.30 -11.34 -7.77
CA ILE A 91 -14.87 -12.57 -8.44
C ILE A 91 -13.86 -13.26 -7.52
N HIS A 92 -14.07 -14.54 -7.22
CA HIS A 92 -13.10 -15.30 -6.43
C HIS A 92 -11.76 -15.38 -7.18
N CYS A 93 -10.67 -15.06 -6.48
CA CYS A 93 -9.34 -15.08 -7.06
C CYS A 93 -8.26 -15.44 -6.02
N ASP A 94 -7.57 -16.56 -6.26
CA ASP A 94 -6.29 -16.84 -5.62
C ASP A 94 -5.16 -16.22 -6.47
N VAL A 95 -4.53 -15.17 -5.94
CA VAL A 95 -3.45 -14.47 -6.65
C VAL A 95 -2.19 -15.33 -6.83
N THR A 96 -2.02 -16.41 -6.09
CA THR A 96 -0.90 -17.35 -6.29
C THR A 96 -1.11 -18.28 -7.50
N SER A 97 -2.33 -18.30 -8.06
CA SER A 97 -2.71 -19.14 -9.18
C SER A 97 -2.86 -18.32 -10.47
N TRP A 98 -2.00 -18.61 -11.46
CA TRP A 98 -2.08 -17.98 -12.77
C TRP A 98 -3.46 -18.17 -13.46
N PRO A 99 -4.03 -19.39 -13.55
CA PRO A 99 -5.36 -19.58 -14.12
C PRO A 99 -6.45 -18.78 -13.39
N SER A 100 -6.35 -18.67 -12.06
CA SER A 100 -7.31 -17.90 -11.27
C SER A 100 -7.25 -16.41 -11.62
N GLN A 101 -6.05 -15.83 -11.73
CA GLN A 101 -5.93 -14.42 -12.13
C GLN A 101 -6.35 -14.20 -13.59
N ALA A 102 -6.00 -15.10 -14.50
CA ALA A 102 -6.42 -14.98 -15.91
C ALA A 102 -7.96 -14.96 -16.04
N ALA A 103 -8.64 -15.84 -15.30
CA ALA A 103 -10.10 -15.87 -15.23
C ALA A 103 -10.69 -14.60 -14.60
N LEU A 104 -10.08 -14.08 -13.53
CA LEU A 104 -10.47 -12.80 -12.91
C LEU A 104 -10.49 -11.67 -13.95
N PHE A 105 -9.40 -11.51 -14.71
CA PHE A 105 -9.29 -10.43 -15.70
C PHE A 105 -10.28 -10.59 -16.85
N GLN A 106 -10.41 -11.80 -17.42
CA GLN A 106 -11.39 -12.08 -18.47
C GLN A 106 -12.82 -11.73 -18.02
N ARG A 107 -13.17 -12.14 -16.80
CA ARG A 107 -14.50 -11.86 -16.25
C ARG A 107 -14.68 -10.39 -15.89
N ALA A 108 -13.65 -9.72 -15.39
CA ALA A 108 -13.69 -8.29 -15.10
C ALA A 108 -13.96 -7.46 -16.35
N VAL A 109 -13.28 -7.77 -17.46
CA VAL A 109 -13.50 -7.14 -18.77
C VAL A 109 -14.93 -7.39 -19.24
N ALA A 110 -15.42 -8.64 -19.18
CA ALA A 110 -16.78 -8.98 -19.59
C ALA A 110 -17.89 -8.31 -18.75
N LEU A 111 -17.60 -7.94 -17.49
CA LEU A 111 -18.53 -7.24 -16.60
C LEU A 111 -18.38 -5.72 -16.66
N SER A 112 -17.32 -5.21 -17.29
CA SER A 112 -17.10 -3.78 -17.46
C SER A 112 -18.17 -3.20 -18.41
N PRO A 113 -18.80 -2.06 -18.07
CA PRO A 113 -19.78 -1.41 -18.96
C PRO A 113 -19.23 -1.09 -20.35
N THR A 114 -17.92 -0.87 -20.45
CA THR A 114 -17.26 -0.54 -21.71
C THR A 114 -16.54 -1.72 -22.33
N GLY A 115 -16.58 -2.91 -21.72
CA GLY A 115 -15.76 -4.05 -22.16
C GLY A 115 -14.25 -3.83 -22.02
N GLU A 116 -13.82 -2.88 -21.18
CA GLU A 116 -12.41 -2.46 -21.03
C GLU A 116 -12.11 -2.10 -19.57
N LEU A 117 -10.82 -2.08 -19.19
CA LEU A 117 -10.37 -1.66 -17.86
C LEU A 117 -9.63 -0.33 -17.95
N ASP A 118 -9.87 0.61 -17.04
CA ASP A 118 -9.11 1.87 -16.98
C ASP A 118 -7.92 1.77 -16.04
N ALA A 119 -8.10 1.04 -14.95
CA ALA A 119 -7.06 0.90 -13.95
C ALA A 119 -7.07 -0.48 -13.28
N VAL A 120 -5.88 -0.93 -12.92
CA VAL A 120 -5.66 -2.16 -12.17
C VAL A 120 -4.83 -1.86 -10.94
N VAL A 121 -5.24 -2.40 -9.80
CA VAL A 121 -4.58 -2.20 -8.51
C VAL A 121 -4.14 -3.54 -7.96
N ALA A 122 -2.83 -3.74 -7.85
CA ALA A 122 -2.24 -4.91 -7.24
C ALA A 122 -2.15 -4.73 -5.71
N SER A 123 -3.28 -4.95 -5.02
CA SER A 123 -3.40 -4.68 -3.57
C SER A 123 -3.37 -5.94 -2.69
N ALA A 124 -3.44 -7.15 -3.26
CA ALA A 124 -3.34 -8.38 -2.49
C ALA A 124 -2.00 -8.48 -1.75
N GLY A 125 -2.05 -8.86 -0.48
CA GLY A 125 -0.85 -8.94 0.35
C GLY A 125 -1.12 -9.62 1.69
N ILE A 126 -0.08 -10.26 2.22
CA ILE A 126 -0.06 -10.89 3.55
C ILE A 126 1.28 -10.59 4.23
N THR A 127 1.36 -10.73 5.55
CA THR A 127 2.64 -10.72 6.29
C THR A 127 3.17 -12.14 6.48
N ASP A 128 4.44 -12.25 6.89
CA ASP A 128 5.03 -13.50 7.39
C ASP A 128 4.12 -14.12 8.47
N LYS A 129 3.73 -15.39 8.31
CA LYS A 129 2.84 -16.10 9.27
C LYS A 129 3.49 -16.24 10.65
N PHE A 130 4.82 -16.37 10.66
CA PHE A 130 5.66 -16.44 11.85
C PHE A 130 6.81 -15.44 11.64
N GLY A 131 6.76 -14.28 12.28
CA GLY A 131 7.89 -13.35 12.25
C GLY A 131 8.95 -13.73 13.30
N ALA A 132 10.12 -13.10 13.27
CA ALA A 132 11.19 -13.35 14.25
C ALA A 132 10.73 -13.19 15.71
N ILE A 133 9.72 -12.34 15.94
CA ILE A 133 9.11 -12.13 17.26
C ILE A 133 8.54 -13.44 17.84
N THR A 134 8.19 -14.43 17.01
CA THR A 134 7.72 -15.73 17.48
C THR A 134 8.82 -16.78 17.62
N GLY A 135 10.06 -16.48 17.24
CA GLY A 135 11.17 -17.45 17.20
C GLY A 135 10.94 -18.62 16.24
N LYS A 136 9.98 -18.49 15.31
CA LYS A 136 9.58 -19.51 14.33
C LYS A 136 9.56 -18.95 12.90
N GLY A 137 10.22 -17.81 12.70
CA GLY A 137 10.29 -17.16 11.40
C GLY A 137 11.27 -17.81 10.45
N PHE A 138 11.37 -17.26 9.24
CA PHE A 138 12.24 -17.79 8.19
C PHE A 138 13.70 -17.92 8.64
N GLU A 139 14.17 -17.00 9.48
CA GLU A 139 15.51 -17.01 10.07
C GLU A 139 15.70 -18.04 11.21
N ASN A 140 14.64 -18.74 11.61
CA ASN A 140 14.64 -19.73 12.68
C ASN A 140 14.08 -21.08 12.17
N PRO A 141 14.87 -21.88 11.43
CA PRO A 141 14.41 -23.17 10.92
C PRO A 141 14.04 -24.13 12.05
N ALA A 142 12.92 -24.84 11.87
CA ALA A 142 12.43 -25.84 12.82
C ALA A 142 13.08 -27.22 12.57
N HIS A 143 12.93 -28.13 13.54
CA HIS A 143 13.32 -29.55 13.43
C HIS A 143 14.81 -29.78 13.12
N LEU A 144 15.69 -29.06 13.81
CA LEU A 144 17.15 -29.17 13.67
C LEU A 144 17.70 -30.57 14.00
N ASP A 145 16.91 -31.39 14.69
CA ASP A 145 17.19 -32.77 15.08
C ASP A 145 16.85 -33.80 14.00
N GLN A 146 16.13 -33.41 12.94
CA GLN A 146 15.72 -34.31 11.86
C GLN A 146 16.79 -34.38 10.75
N PRO A 147 17.00 -35.56 10.13
CA PRO A 147 18.00 -35.73 9.07
C PRO A 147 17.66 -34.95 7.79
N ASN A 148 16.37 -34.65 7.56
CA ASN A 148 15.89 -33.87 6.42
C ASN A 148 15.08 -32.68 6.93
N PRO A 149 15.52 -31.42 6.70
CA PRO A 149 14.76 -30.24 7.11
C PRO A 149 13.51 -30.06 6.24
N PRO A 150 12.38 -29.60 6.81
CA PRO A 150 11.21 -29.25 6.03
C PRO A 150 11.47 -28.02 5.15
N ALA A 151 10.77 -27.93 4.02
CA ALA A 151 10.81 -26.74 3.18
C ALA A 151 10.21 -25.52 3.92
N PRO A 152 10.75 -24.30 3.72
CA PRO A 152 10.19 -23.11 4.33
C PRO A 152 8.84 -22.75 3.69
N ASP A 153 7.93 -22.17 4.49
CA ASP A 153 6.70 -21.58 3.96
C ASP A 153 7.02 -20.28 3.21
N LEU A 154 6.88 -20.27 1.89
CA LEU A 154 7.12 -19.11 1.03
C LEU A 154 5.84 -18.39 0.61
N SER A 155 4.70 -18.65 1.26
CA SER A 155 3.41 -18.04 0.92
C SER A 155 3.47 -16.51 0.89
N CYS A 156 4.25 -15.88 1.77
CA CYS A 156 4.42 -14.42 1.76
C CYS A 156 5.04 -13.92 0.45
N VAL A 157 6.10 -14.57 -0.04
CA VAL A 157 6.72 -14.24 -1.34
C VAL A 157 5.76 -14.55 -2.49
N GLN A 158 5.06 -15.69 -2.43
CA GLN A 158 4.12 -16.09 -3.48
C GLN A 158 2.99 -15.07 -3.65
N VAL A 159 2.39 -14.60 -2.56
CA VAL A 159 1.31 -13.60 -2.62
C VAL A 159 1.85 -12.21 -2.95
N ASN A 160 2.85 -11.72 -2.20
CA ASN A 160 3.27 -10.32 -2.26
C ASN A 160 4.22 -9.98 -3.40
N LEU A 161 4.83 -10.98 -4.07
CA LEU A 161 5.71 -10.77 -5.21
C LEU A 161 5.18 -11.49 -6.46
N ILE A 162 5.08 -12.81 -6.45
CA ILE A 162 4.69 -13.56 -7.65
C ILE A 162 3.26 -13.22 -8.08
N GLY A 163 2.32 -13.18 -7.13
CA GLY A 163 0.94 -12.76 -7.39
C GLY A 163 0.84 -11.34 -7.92
N VAL A 164 1.65 -10.40 -7.39
CA VAL A 164 1.74 -9.02 -7.89
C VAL A 164 2.29 -8.98 -9.32
N MET A 165 3.31 -9.78 -9.63
CA MET A 165 3.86 -9.88 -10.99
C MET A 165 2.84 -10.43 -11.98
N TYR A 166 2.05 -11.44 -11.60
CA TYR A 166 0.93 -11.94 -12.40
C TYR A 166 -0.13 -10.87 -12.64
N THR A 167 -0.55 -10.15 -11.59
CA THR A 167 -1.51 -9.05 -11.73
C THR A 167 -0.97 -7.96 -12.65
N ALA A 168 0.29 -7.55 -12.47
CA ALA A 168 0.93 -6.55 -13.31
C ALA A 168 1.00 -7.01 -14.77
N HIS A 169 1.42 -8.25 -15.03
CA HIS A 169 1.54 -8.78 -16.38
C HIS A 169 0.17 -8.84 -17.10
N LEU A 170 -0.87 -9.32 -16.42
CA LEU A 170 -2.23 -9.33 -16.95
C LEU A 170 -2.79 -7.92 -17.14
N ALA A 171 -2.48 -6.99 -16.23
CA ALA A 171 -2.85 -5.58 -16.39
C ALA A 171 -2.24 -4.99 -17.66
N LEU A 172 -0.95 -5.23 -17.91
CA LEU A 172 -0.30 -4.76 -19.13
C LEU A 172 -0.94 -5.37 -20.38
N PHE A 173 -1.27 -6.67 -20.36
CA PHE A 173 -1.94 -7.33 -21.48
C PHE A 173 -3.30 -6.70 -21.80
N TRP A 174 -4.17 -6.51 -20.79
CA TRP A 174 -5.52 -6.00 -21.00
C TRP A 174 -5.57 -4.49 -21.23
N LEU A 175 -4.76 -3.70 -20.52
CA LEU A 175 -4.71 -2.24 -20.71
C LEU A 175 -4.15 -1.87 -22.10
N GLN A 176 -3.28 -2.68 -22.68
CA GLN A 176 -2.83 -2.49 -24.06
C GLN A 176 -3.94 -2.74 -25.08
N GLN A 177 -4.86 -3.66 -24.79
CA GLN A 177 -5.97 -4.02 -25.68
C GLN A 177 -7.13 -3.04 -25.68
N ASN A 178 -7.16 -2.09 -24.74
CA ASN A 178 -8.13 -1.00 -24.79
C ASN A 178 -8.06 -0.34 -26.19
N THR A 179 -9.22 -0.17 -26.79
CA THR A 179 -9.40 0.41 -28.11
C THR A 179 -8.80 1.82 -28.11
N PRO A 180 -7.83 2.13 -29.00
CA PRO A 180 -7.46 3.53 -29.24
C PRO A 180 -8.70 4.30 -29.72
N PRO A 181 -8.83 5.61 -29.44
CA PRO A 181 -9.98 6.40 -29.87
C PRO A 181 -10.30 6.30 -31.37
N ASP A 182 -9.31 5.99 -32.22
CA ASP A 182 -9.49 5.70 -33.63
C ASP A 182 -8.68 4.47 -34.07
N SER A 183 -9.37 3.54 -34.75
CA SER A 183 -8.92 2.22 -35.19
C SER A 183 -7.82 2.25 -36.26
N GLN A 184 -6.55 2.13 -35.83
CA GLN A 184 -5.40 1.57 -36.57
C GLN A 184 -4.40 0.96 -35.55
N PRO A 185 -3.61 -0.08 -35.92
CA PRO A 185 -2.58 -0.62 -35.02
C PRO A 185 -1.59 0.48 -34.63
N PRO A 186 -1.17 0.56 -33.36
CA PRO A 186 -0.37 1.67 -32.88
C PRO A 186 1.01 1.71 -33.56
N PRO A 187 1.46 2.86 -34.08
CA PRO A 187 2.84 3.04 -34.50
C PRO A 187 3.79 2.85 -33.30
N ALA A 188 5.08 2.57 -33.56
CA ALA A 188 6.11 2.30 -32.55
C ALA A 188 6.32 3.43 -31.50
N TYR A 189 5.67 4.57 -31.69
CA TYR A 189 5.54 5.68 -30.76
C TYR A 189 4.10 6.21 -30.85
N VAL A 190 3.31 6.02 -29.79
CA VAL A 190 1.94 6.53 -29.72
C VAL A 190 1.93 7.78 -28.86
N ASP A 191 1.62 8.88 -29.51
CA ASP A 191 1.22 10.08 -28.82
C ASP A 191 -0.22 9.93 -28.30
N THR A 192 -0.36 9.51 -27.05
CA THR A 192 -1.64 9.11 -26.41
C THR A 192 -2.37 10.29 -25.75
N ARG A 193 -2.11 11.53 -26.19
CA ARG A 193 -2.56 12.75 -25.51
C ARG A 193 -4.09 12.92 -25.34
N ASP A 194 -4.89 12.21 -26.14
CA ASP A 194 -6.37 12.15 -26.03
C ASP A 194 -6.92 10.76 -25.62
N ALA A 195 -6.06 9.83 -25.21
CA ALA A 195 -6.44 8.43 -24.99
C ALA A 195 -7.09 8.19 -23.61
N ARG A 196 -7.98 7.18 -23.61
CA ARG A 196 -8.51 6.52 -22.41
C ARG A 196 -7.38 6.28 -21.41
N ASP A 197 -7.63 6.61 -20.15
CA ASP A 197 -6.65 6.44 -19.10
C ASP A 197 -6.33 4.96 -18.85
N ARG A 198 -5.05 4.63 -18.72
CA ARG A 198 -4.55 3.27 -18.52
C ARG A 198 -3.56 3.28 -17.37
N HIS A 199 -3.96 2.77 -16.22
CA HIS A 199 -3.18 2.88 -14.99
C HIS A 199 -2.94 1.53 -14.33
N LEU A 200 -1.68 1.25 -13.99
CA LEU A 200 -1.32 0.21 -13.04
C LEU A 200 -0.86 0.87 -11.73
N LEU A 201 -1.60 0.65 -10.65
CA LEU A 201 -1.22 1.07 -9.31
C LEU A 201 -0.67 -0.12 -8.53
N LEU A 202 0.61 -0.04 -8.17
CA LEU A 202 1.27 -1.05 -7.34
C LEU A 202 1.18 -0.66 -5.86
N ILE A 203 0.73 -1.58 -5.00
CA ILE A 203 0.80 -1.39 -3.55
C ILE A 203 2.12 -1.97 -3.04
N GLY A 204 3.12 -1.08 -2.96
CA GLY A 204 4.41 -1.34 -2.34
C GLY A 204 4.31 -1.37 -0.81
N SER A 205 5.33 -0.85 -0.14
CA SER A 205 5.38 -0.69 1.31
C SER A 205 6.57 0.18 1.68
N SER A 206 6.54 0.80 2.85
CA SER A 206 7.76 1.36 3.46
C SER A 206 8.86 0.30 3.64
N ALA A 207 8.47 -0.97 3.82
CA ALA A 207 9.35 -2.13 3.83
C ALA A 207 10.08 -2.42 2.51
N GLY A 208 9.65 -1.79 1.40
CA GLY A 208 10.36 -1.81 0.12
C GLY A 208 11.38 -0.68 -0.05
N LEU A 209 11.38 0.28 0.89
CA LEU A 209 12.28 1.45 0.90
C LEU A 209 13.34 1.33 1.99
N PHE A 210 12.99 0.74 3.14
CA PHE A 210 13.91 0.53 4.24
C PHE A 210 13.63 -0.80 4.95
N VAL A 211 14.63 -1.26 5.70
CA VAL A 211 14.61 -2.59 6.33
C VAL A 211 13.86 -2.56 7.64
N LEU A 212 13.05 -3.61 7.87
CA LEU A 212 12.48 -3.94 9.16
C LEU A 212 12.98 -5.34 9.57
N PRO A 213 13.52 -5.51 10.78
CA PRO A 213 14.01 -6.80 11.24
C PRO A 213 12.84 -7.77 11.48
N GLY A 214 13.08 -9.06 11.18
CA GLY A 214 12.21 -10.16 11.58
C GLY A 214 11.03 -10.48 10.67
N ILE A 215 10.99 -9.90 9.47
CA ILE A 215 10.02 -10.22 8.42
C ILE A 215 10.71 -10.33 7.04
N PRO A 216 11.74 -11.19 6.92
CA PRO A 216 12.63 -11.19 5.75
C PRO A 216 11.90 -11.50 4.44
N GLN A 217 10.84 -12.32 4.46
CA GLN A 217 10.08 -12.63 3.25
C GLN A 217 9.28 -11.43 2.78
N TYR A 218 8.59 -10.73 3.69
CA TYR A 218 7.88 -9.50 3.36
C TYR A 218 8.83 -8.40 2.86
N ILE A 219 9.99 -8.21 3.50
CA ILE A 219 11.04 -7.27 3.03
C ILE A 219 11.45 -7.62 1.60
N THR A 220 11.77 -8.89 1.35
CA THR A 220 12.22 -9.37 0.04
C THR A 220 11.16 -9.11 -1.03
N ALA A 221 9.90 -9.48 -0.75
CA ALA A 221 8.80 -9.29 -1.67
C ALA A 221 8.54 -7.82 -1.98
N LYS A 222 8.52 -6.93 -0.97
CA LYS A 222 8.24 -5.50 -1.17
C LYS A 222 9.40 -4.73 -1.81
N HIS A 223 10.65 -5.17 -1.63
CA HIS A 223 11.76 -4.70 -2.46
C HIS A 223 11.62 -5.17 -3.91
N GLY A 224 11.17 -6.41 -4.13
CA GLY A 224 10.84 -6.94 -5.46
C GLY A 224 9.77 -6.09 -6.17
N VAL A 225 8.70 -5.70 -5.48
CA VAL A 225 7.67 -4.78 -6.01
C VAL A 225 8.25 -3.41 -6.34
N THR A 226 9.17 -2.88 -5.52
CA THR A 226 9.86 -1.62 -5.81
C THR A 226 10.74 -1.73 -7.06
N GLY A 227 11.44 -2.86 -7.24
CA GLY A 227 12.18 -3.17 -8.47
C GLY A 227 11.26 -3.27 -9.70
N LEU A 228 10.11 -3.93 -9.55
CA LEU A 228 9.08 -4.02 -10.59
C LEU A 228 8.59 -2.61 -11.01
N PHE A 229 8.25 -1.75 -10.04
CA PHE A 229 7.86 -0.36 -10.29
C PHE A 229 8.95 0.40 -11.06
N ARG A 230 10.22 0.29 -10.64
CA ARG A 230 11.35 0.97 -11.28
C ARG A 230 11.49 0.60 -12.76
N SER A 231 11.22 -0.66 -13.11
CA SER A 231 11.25 -1.11 -14.49
C SER A 231 10.01 -0.65 -15.28
N LEU A 232 8.81 -0.93 -14.73
CA LEU A 232 7.54 -0.73 -15.44
C LEU A 232 7.10 0.73 -15.55
N ARG A 233 7.58 1.63 -14.68
CA ARG A 233 7.26 3.08 -14.77
C ARG A 233 7.50 3.65 -16.15
N THR A 234 8.49 3.13 -16.89
CA THR A 234 8.87 3.60 -18.23
C THR A 234 7.80 3.33 -19.31
N LEU A 235 6.80 2.49 -19.01
CA LEU A 235 5.74 2.11 -19.95
C LEU A 235 4.79 3.26 -20.28
N SER A 236 4.56 4.17 -19.32
CA SER A 236 4.64 5.62 -19.53
C SER A 236 4.71 6.09 -20.97
N TYR A 237 5.98 6.15 -21.34
CA TYR A 237 6.49 6.69 -22.57
C TYR A 237 6.33 5.73 -23.76
N ARG A 238 6.30 4.41 -23.51
CA ARG A 238 6.34 3.38 -24.57
C ARG A 238 4.97 2.89 -25.02
N GLN A 239 3.99 2.88 -24.12
CA GLN A 239 2.71 2.17 -24.28
C GLN A 239 1.52 3.00 -23.81
N GLY A 240 1.74 4.22 -23.29
CA GLY A 240 0.68 5.06 -22.74
C GLY A 240 0.04 4.49 -21.47
N ILE A 241 0.76 3.60 -20.75
CA ILE A 241 0.30 2.99 -19.50
C ILE A 241 1.08 3.59 -18.35
N ARG A 242 0.43 4.46 -17.58
CA ARG A 242 1.07 5.01 -16.39
C ARG A 242 1.15 3.95 -15.31
N VAL A 243 2.29 3.88 -14.65
CA VAL A 243 2.52 2.99 -13.50
C VAL A 243 2.92 3.86 -12.32
N ASN A 244 2.16 3.81 -11.24
CA ASN A 244 2.47 4.49 -9.99
C ASN A 244 2.58 3.49 -8.85
N MET A 245 3.18 3.90 -7.74
CA MET A 245 3.33 3.06 -6.55
C MET A 245 2.89 3.78 -5.29
N LEU A 246 2.14 3.08 -4.46
CA LEU A 246 1.81 3.52 -3.11
C LEU A 246 2.69 2.75 -2.12
N CYS A 247 3.32 3.43 -1.16
CA CYS A 247 4.18 2.83 -0.13
C CYS A 247 3.61 3.12 1.26
N PRO A 248 2.56 2.42 1.70
CA PRO A 248 2.03 2.60 3.05
C PRO A 248 3.05 2.20 4.13
N TYR A 249 3.07 2.97 5.22
CA TYR A 249 3.63 2.56 6.51
C TYR A 249 2.63 1.65 7.23
N PHE A 250 2.79 1.43 8.54
CA PHE A 250 1.81 0.68 9.33
C PHE A 250 0.46 1.40 9.34
N VAL A 251 -0.47 0.94 8.51
CA VAL A 251 -1.87 1.40 8.49
C VAL A 251 -2.69 0.50 9.40
N ASP A 252 -3.56 1.09 10.21
CA ASP A 252 -4.49 0.37 11.09
C ASP A 252 -5.48 -0.47 10.26
N THR A 253 -5.06 -1.69 9.94
CA THR A 253 -5.76 -2.66 9.11
C THR A 253 -5.54 -4.06 9.69
N PRO A 254 -6.37 -5.06 9.35
CA PRO A 254 -6.30 -6.40 9.94
C PRO A 254 -4.95 -7.13 9.75
N ILE A 255 -4.07 -6.63 8.87
CA ILE A 255 -2.75 -7.21 8.61
C ILE A 255 -1.79 -7.07 9.81
N LEU A 256 -2.06 -6.15 10.75
CA LEU A 256 -1.22 -5.96 11.93
C LEU A 256 -1.74 -6.80 13.11
N PRO A 257 -1.05 -7.88 13.51
CA PRO A 257 -1.43 -8.59 14.72
C PRO A 257 -1.26 -7.67 15.94
N THR A 258 -2.14 -7.80 16.95
CA THR A 258 -2.18 -6.91 18.14
C THR A 258 -0.82 -6.73 18.83
N ARG A 259 0.04 -7.76 18.79
CA ARG A 259 1.42 -7.72 19.33
C ARG A 259 2.39 -6.84 18.53
N ALA A 260 2.21 -6.73 17.21
CA ALA A 260 3.01 -5.84 16.36
C ALA A 260 2.62 -4.38 16.60
N VAL A 261 1.32 -4.09 16.78
CA VAL A 261 0.83 -2.75 17.17
C VAL A 261 1.45 -2.29 18.50
N ALA A 262 1.62 -3.20 19.47
CA ALA A 262 2.27 -2.91 20.74
C ALA A 262 3.78 -2.63 20.61
N MET A 263 4.48 -3.30 19.69
CA MET A 263 5.91 -3.06 19.41
C MET A 263 6.13 -1.74 18.66
N LEU A 264 5.12 -1.27 17.93
CA LEU A 264 5.10 0.01 17.22
C LEU A 264 4.58 1.17 18.09
N ALA A 265 4.24 0.90 19.36
CA ALA A 265 3.80 1.92 20.30
C ALA A 265 4.91 2.99 20.44
N GLY A 266 4.59 4.22 20.00
CA GLY A 266 5.53 5.34 19.99
C GLY A 266 6.22 5.64 18.66
N LEU A 267 5.87 4.98 17.56
CA LEU A 267 6.33 5.37 16.21
C LEU A 267 5.23 6.03 15.36
N GLY A 268 4.00 6.09 15.88
CA GLY A 268 2.82 6.56 15.17
C GLY A 268 2.32 5.56 14.11
N LEU A 269 1.03 5.61 13.79
CA LEU A 269 0.43 4.80 12.72
C LEU A 269 0.02 5.73 11.57
N ALA A 270 0.13 5.24 10.34
CA ALA A 270 -0.49 5.87 9.19
C ALA A 270 -2.01 5.68 9.27
N ARG A 271 -2.77 6.70 8.89
CA ARG A 271 -4.23 6.60 8.84
C ARG A 271 -4.68 5.98 7.53
N LEU A 272 -5.79 5.24 7.59
CA LEU A 272 -6.42 4.68 6.41
C LEU A 272 -6.83 5.78 5.44
N ASP A 273 -7.44 6.86 5.94
CA ASP A 273 -7.91 7.98 5.12
C ASP A 273 -6.76 8.68 4.38
N ASP A 274 -5.61 8.88 5.03
CA ASP A 274 -4.42 9.46 4.38
C ASP A 274 -3.89 8.55 3.26
N THR A 275 -4.00 7.23 3.44
CA THR A 275 -3.61 6.24 2.44
C THR A 275 -4.59 6.23 1.26
N VAL A 276 -5.90 6.32 1.54
CA VAL A 276 -6.96 6.42 0.52
C VAL A 276 -6.85 7.73 -0.26
N ASP A 277 -6.58 8.86 0.39
CA ASP A 277 -6.36 10.15 -0.27
C ASP A 277 -5.17 10.09 -1.23
N ALA A 278 -4.02 9.59 -0.76
CA ALA A 278 -2.83 9.43 -1.59
C ALA A 278 -3.07 8.50 -2.79
N ALA A 279 -3.78 7.39 -2.58
CA ALA A 279 -4.14 6.48 -3.67
C ALA A 279 -5.12 7.14 -4.65
N THR A 280 -6.11 7.88 -4.16
CA THR A 280 -7.12 8.57 -4.98
C THR A 280 -6.46 9.68 -5.81
N ARG A 281 -5.48 10.40 -5.27
CA ARG A 281 -4.64 11.36 -6.03
C ARG A 281 -3.91 10.69 -7.19
N LEU A 282 -3.32 9.51 -6.97
CA LEU A 282 -2.66 8.76 -8.02
C LEU A 282 -3.66 8.18 -9.03
N MET A 283 -4.89 7.90 -8.62
CA MET A 283 -5.92 7.34 -9.49
C MET A 283 -6.63 8.41 -10.32
N ALA A 284 -6.83 9.60 -9.75
CA ALA A 284 -7.37 10.77 -10.43
C ALA A 284 -6.50 11.10 -11.65
N ALA A 285 -7.17 11.31 -12.78
CA ALA A 285 -6.52 11.54 -14.06
C ALA A 285 -7.17 12.76 -14.70
N PRO A 286 -6.52 13.93 -14.64
CA PRO A 286 -6.97 15.11 -15.35
C PRO A 286 -7.18 14.82 -16.84
N ALA A 287 -8.06 15.62 -17.47
CA ALA A 287 -8.35 15.51 -18.90
C ALA A 287 -7.07 15.62 -19.74
N SER A 288 -6.21 16.58 -19.38
CA SER A 288 -4.86 16.72 -19.93
C SER A 288 -3.96 15.57 -19.47
N THR A 289 -3.46 14.78 -20.43
CA THR A 289 -2.47 13.73 -20.17
C THR A 289 -1.16 14.26 -19.59
N HIS A 290 -0.79 15.50 -19.89
CA HIS A 290 0.42 16.13 -19.35
C HIS A 290 0.36 16.33 -17.83
N ASP A 291 -0.85 16.41 -17.28
CA ASP A 291 -1.08 16.62 -15.85
C ASP A 291 -1.34 15.30 -15.10
N ARG A 292 -1.37 14.16 -15.82
CA ARG A 292 -1.52 12.85 -15.18
C ARG A 292 -0.25 12.47 -14.44
N ILE A 293 -0.42 11.97 -13.22
CA ILE A 293 0.69 11.45 -12.43
C ILE A 293 1.13 10.12 -13.05
N ALA A 294 2.36 10.07 -13.54
CA ALA A 294 2.95 8.90 -14.18
C ALA A 294 4.37 8.64 -13.66
N GLY A 295 4.63 7.39 -13.28
CA GLY A 295 5.92 6.99 -12.76
C GLY A 295 6.23 7.61 -11.40
N ARG A 296 5.25 7.84 -10.53
CA ARG A 296 5.51 8.42 -9.19
C ARG A 296 5.21 7.43 -8.08
N ALA A 297 5.89 7.63 -6.95
CA ALA A 297 5.73 6.79 -5.77
C ALA A 297 5.50 7.66 -4.52
N LEU A 298 4.41 7.38 -3.79
CA LEU A 298 4.05 8.12 -2.57
C LEU A 298 4.19 7.23 -1.35
N TRP A 299 4.89 7.70 -0.32
CA TRP A 299 4.93 7.08 1.01
C TRP A 299 3.90 7.73 1.93
N ILE A 300 3.24 6.89 2.73
CA ILE A 300 2.21 7.33 3.68
C ILE A 300 2.63 6.90 5.06
N GLY A 301 2.99 7.88 5.89
CA GLY A 301 3.50 7.70 7.24
C GLY A 301 2.57 8.24 8.30
N PRO A 302 3.00 8.24 9.58
CA PRO A 302 2.29 8.95 10.63
C PRO A 302 2.24 10.46 10.33
N ARG A 303 1.18 11.14 10.75
CA ARG A 303 1.08 12.61 10.61
C ARG A 303 2.16 13.30 11.45
N MET A 304 3.02 14.06 10.78
CA MET A 304 4.12 14.80 11.41
C MET A 304 3.91 16.30 11.28
N GLU A 305 4.02 17.04 12.38
CA GLU A 305 4.01 18.50 12.37
C GLU A 305 5.44 19.03 12.30
N PHE A 306 5.65 20.02 11.44
CA PHE A 306 6.96 20.60 11.18
C PHE A 306 6.95 22.05 11.66
N PHE A 307 7.78 22.36 12.63
CA PHE A 307 7.91 23.73 13.13
C PHE A 307 8.77 24.56 12.16
N LYS A 308 8.14 25.52 11.48
CA LYS A 308 8.87 26.57 10.75
C LYS A 308 9.47 27.59 11.75
N GLY A 309 10.72 27.34 12.14
CA GLY A 309 11.69 28.39 12.54
C GLY A 309 12.10 28.46 14.02
N LYS A 310 13.39 28.24 14.31
CA LYS A 310 14.43 29.26 14.58
C LYS A 310 15.79 28.58 14.80
N SER A 311 16.81 29.04 14.06
CA SER A 311 18.25 28.81 14.28
C SER A 311 18.80 27.39 14.09
N VAL A 312 19.05 27.06 12.82
CA VAL A 312 20.04 26.04 12.35
C VAL A 312 21.49 26.50 12.63
N ALA A 313 21.70 27.66 13.27
CA ALA A 313 23.02 28.22 13.55
C ALA A 313 23.86 27.43 14.60
N ALA A 314 23.26 26.47 15.31
CA ALA A 314 24.00 25.59 16.24
C ALA A 314 24.49 24.28 15.61
N LEU A 315 24.14 24.00 14.34
CA LEU A 315 24.52 22.78 13.61
C LEU A 315 25.41 23.07 12.39
N GLN A 316 26.06 24.24 12.36
CA GLN A 316 27.02 24.63 11.31
C GLN A 316 28.35 23.89 11.44
N ALA A 317 28.35 22.60 11.11
CA ALA A 317 29.51 21.93 10.53
C ALA A 317 28.98 20.74 9.71
N GLN A 318 29.10 20.84 8.39
CA GLN A 318 28.75 19.85 7.34
C GLN A 318 27.38 20.05 6.64
N ASP A 319 27.41 20.96 5.66
CA ASP A 319 26.78 20.87 4.33
C ASP A 319 25.31 20.41 4.19
N VAL A 320 24.44 21.40 4.36
CA VAL A 320 23.26 21.77 3.54
C VAL A 320 22.44 20.65 2.88
N THR A 321 21.20 20.44 3.36
CA THR A 321 19.93 20.67 2.61
C THR A 321 18.71 20.33 3.47
N GLY A 322 18.00 21.36 3.92
CA GLY A 322 16.59 21.34 4.34
C GLY A 322 16.23 20.40 5.49
N GLU A 323 16.64 20.74 6.71
CA GLU A 323 16.25 20.01 7.92
C GLU A 323 14.80 20.31 8.33
N VAL A 324 14.08 19.23 8.62
CA VAL A 324 12.72 19.26 9.11
C VAL A 324 12.68 18.40 10.37
N LEU A 325 12.60 19.05 11.53
CA LEU A 325 12.39 18.41 12.82
C LEU A 325 10.90 18.04 12.92
N ALA A 326 10.57 16.75 12.89
CA ALA A 326 9.22 16.30 13.23
C ALA A 326 9.06 16.35 14.74
N ALA A 327 8.09 17.14 15.19
CA ALA A 327 7.46 16.87 16.46
C ALA A 327 6.20 16.06 16.16
N GLU A 328 6.14 14.84 16.67
CA GLU A 328 4.83 14.37 17.15
C GLU A 328 4.30 15.45 18.09
N SER A 329 3.03 15.80 17.99
CA SER A 329 2.37 16.82 18.80
C SER A 329 2.77 16.76 20.29
N VAL A 330 3.80 17.52 20.67
CA VAL A 330 4.18 17.86 22.05
C VAL A 330 3.17 18.87 22.64
N GLY A 331 1.97 18.96 22.06
CA GLY A 331 0.86 19.76 22.56
C GLY A 331 0.18 19.15 23.79
N ASP A 332 0.35 17.85 24.03
CA ASP A 332 -0.21 17.17 25.21
C ASP A 332 0.78 17.04 26.38
N LEU A 333 1.98 17.63 26.27
CA LEU A 333 3.04 17.55 27.29
C LEU A 333 3.17 18.81 28.16
N ALA A 334 2.33 19.84 27.98
CA ALA A 334 2.42 21.10 28.74
C ALA A 334 1.08 21.71 29.21
N ALA A 335 -0.04 20.98 29.18
CA ALA A 335 -1.33 21.50 29.65
C ALA A 335 -1.82 20.73 30.89
N SER A 336 -1.32 21.13 32.05
CA SER A 336 -1.97 20.85 33.33
C SER A 336 -3.33 21.56 33.37
N GLY A 337 -4.42 20.79 33.49
CA GLY A 337 -5.69 21.30 34.00
C GLY A 337 -6.79 21.54 32.96
N GLN A 338 -7.86 20.76 33.13
CA GLN A 338 -9.24 21.02 32.72
C GLN A 338 -9.60 20.95 31.22
N GLY A 339 -10.28 19.85 30.90
CA GLY A 339 -11.42 19.74 29.97
C GLY A 339 -11.32 20.52 28.65
N ARG A 340 -10.81 19.88 27.59
CA ARG A 340 -11.16 20.22 26.20
C ARG A 340 -10.91 19.04 25.25
N GLN A 341 -11.81 18.91 24.27
CA GLN A 341 -11.87 17.86 23.26
C GLN A 341 -10.51 17.59 22.59
N ARG A 342 -10.23 16.30 22.39
CA ARG A 342 -9.03 15.76 21.71
C ARG A 342 -8.93 16.39 20.31
N ARG A 343 -8.01 17.34 20.10
CA ARG A 343 -7.75 17.93 18.78
C ARG A 343 -7.02 16.90 17.91
N GLU A 344 -7.48 16.69 16.68
CA GLU A 344 -6.77 15.84 15.72
C GLU A 344 -5.41 16.46 15.31
N PRO A 345 -4.34 15.65 15.14
CA PRO A 345 -3.05 16.14 14.67
C PRO A 345 -3.15 16.65 13.21
N ARG A 346 -2.63 17.86 12.96
CA ARG A 346 -2.70 18.58 11.68
C ARG A 346 -1.45 18.40 10.81
N GLY A 347 -0.65 17.37 11.08
CA GLY A 347 0.60 17.09 10.38
C GLY A 347 0.45 16.52 8.97
N GLN A 348 1.51 16.61 8.16
CA GLN A 348 1.59 15.99 6.84
C GLN A 348 1.75 14.47 7.00
N ALA A 349 1.07 13.67 6.18
CA ALA A 349 1.12 12.19 6.19
C ALA A 349 1.59 11.57 4.88
N VAL A 350 1.69 12.35 3.80
CA VAL A 350 1.99 11.84 2.44
C VAL A 350 3.21 12.55 1.88
N TRP A 351 4.15 11.79 1.33
CA TRP A 351 5.39 12.28 0.75
C TRP A 351 5.73 11.57 -0.56
N GLU A 352 6.23 12.30 -1.54
CA GLU A 352 6.90 11.67 -2.68
C GLU A 352 8.30 11.20 -2.27
N VAL A 353 8.61 9.93 -2.55
CA VAL A 353 9.86 9.28 -2.09
C VAL A 353 10.87 9.01 -3.20
N TYR A 354 10.60 9.54 -4.40
CA TYR A 354 11.48 9.38 -5.57
C TYR A 354 12.00 7.96 -5.75
N ALA A 355 11.14 6.94 -5.53
CA ALA A 355 11.55 5.53 -5.48
C ALA A 355 12.29 5.02 -6.73
N HIS A 356 12.36 5.81 -7.80
CA HIS A 356 13.15 5.55 -9.01
C HIS A 356 14.61 5.94 -8.97
N ASP A 357 14.95 6.90 -8.12
CA ASP A 357 16.29 7.45 -7.99
C ASP A 357 16.88 6.91 -6.69
N TYR A 358 17.90 6.05 -6.80
CA TYR A 358 18.55 5.46 -5.63
C TYR A 358 19.15 6.51 -4.72
N GLU A 359 19.78 7.56 -5.27
CA GLU A 359 20.40 8.59 -4.44
C GLU A 359 19.34 9.33 -3.66
N THR A 360 18.31 9.82 -4.34
CA THR A 360 17.24 10.59 -3.68
C THR A 360 16.42 9.72 -2.72
N ALA A 361 16.16 8.46 -3.06
CA ALA A 361 15.48 7.51 -2.18
C ALA A 361 16.33 7.20 -0.94
N ASP A 362 17.63 6.98 -1.09
CA ASP A 362 18.55 6.72 0.03
C ASP A 362 18.71 7.97 0.91
N TYR A 363 18.73 9.17 0.34
CA TYR A 363 18.68 10.41 1.10
C TYR A 363 17.38 10.53 1.90
N PHE A 364 16.23 10.19 1.30
CA PHE A 364 14.95 10.16 2.00
C PHE A 364 14.99 9.17 3.18
N VAL A 365 15.45 7.93 2.95
CA VAL A 365 15.58 6.89 3.98
C VAL A 365 16.52 7.36 5.10
N ARG A 366 17.70 7.89 4.75
CA ARG A 366 18.69 8.41 5.71
C ARG A 366 18.12 9.54 6.56
N ARG A 367 17.40 10.49 5.96
CA ARG A 367 16.74 11.60 6.67
C ARG A 367 15.66 11.09 7.63
N TYR A 368 14.84 10.15 7.18
CA TYR A 368 13.78 9.57 8.00
C TYR A 368 14.33 8.75 9.18
N LEU A 369 15.36 7.93 8.97
CA LEU A 369 16.00 7.16 10.04
C LEU A 369 16.65 8.06 11.09
N ARG A 370 17.31 9.15 10.67
CA ARG A 370 17.83 10.17 11.60
C ARG A 370 16.72 10.74 12.46
N LEU A 371 15.59 11.10 11.85
CA LEU A 371 14.44 11.63 12.56
C LEU A 371 13.89 10.62 13.59
N LEU A 372 13.68 9.37 13.20
CA LEU A 372 13.22 8.32 14.12
C LEU A 372 14.19 8.11 15.27
N ASN A 373 15.50 8.12 15.02
CA ASN A 373 16.52 7.99 16.06
C ASN A 373 16.51 9.20 17.01
N THR A 374 16.33 10.41 16.51
CA THR A 374 16.18 11.61 17.34
C THR A 374 14.92 11.52 18.20
N ILE A 375 13.77 11.10 17.64
CA ILE A 375 12.54 10.87 18.41
C ILE A 375 12.76 9.79 19.48
N ALA A 376 13.41 8.68 19.14
CA ALA A 376 13.72 7.61 20.08
C ALA A 376 14.65 8.08 21.22
N GLN A 377 15.66 8.90 20.91
CA GLN A 377 16.55 9.51 21.90
C GLN A 377 15.79 10.49 22.81
N ILE A 378 14.89 11.31 22.26
CA ILE A 378 14.04 12.24 23.03
C ILE A 378 13.03 11.46 23.90
N LYS A 379 12.48 10.35 23.40
CA LYS A 379 11.59 9.46 24.15
C LYS A 379 12.32 8.61 25.19
N GLY A 380 13.65 8.54 25.11
CA GLY A 380 14.52 7.89 26.08
C GLY A 380 14.32 8.42 27.50
N TRP A 381 14.30 7.49 28.46
CA TRP A 381 14.00 7.64 29.89
C TRP A 381 12.55 8.07 30.20
N ILE A 382 12.03 9.19 29.68
CA ILE A 382 10.71 9.70 30.08
C ILE A 382 9.55 8.82 29.57
N GLY A 383 9.62 8.36 28.32
CA GLY A 383 8.61 7.46 27.74
C GLY A 383 8.69 6.05 28.34
N PHE A 384 9.90 5.55 28.58
CA PHE A 384 10.13 4.26 29.23
C PHE A 384 9.52 4.20 30.64
N TRP A 385 9.77 5.20 31.49
CA TRP A 385 9.26 5.22 32.87
C TRP A 385 7.74 5.42 32.95
N ARG A 386 7.16 6.22 32.05
CA ARG A 386 5.71 6.46 32.03
C ARG A 386 4.91 5.26 31.53
N GLU A 387 5.38 4.58 30.49
CA GLU A 387 4.71 3.41 29.93
C GLU A 387 4.91 2.17 30.83
N LEU A 388 6.07 2.03 31.50
CA LEU A 388 6.28 1.05 32.57
C LEU A 388 5.29 1.27 33.72
N TRP A 389 5.05 2.53 34.11
CA TRP A 389 4.05 2.87 35.13
C TRP A 389 2.61 2.55 34.68
N HIS A 390 2.25 2.87 33.44
CA HIS A 390 0.92 2.55 32.89
C HIS A 390 0.68 1.04 32.75
N ALA A 391 1.70 0.28 32.35
CA ALA A 391 1.63 -1.17 32.23
C ALA A 391 1.49 -1.87 33.59
N LEU A 392 2.16 -1.35 34.62
CA LEU A 392 2.14 -1.93 35.98
C LEU A 392 0.91 -1.54 36.79
N PHE A 393 0.32 -0.35 36.56
CA PHE A 393 -0.68 0.22 37.48
C PHE A 393 -2.01 0.62 36.86
N VAL A 394 -2.17 0.63 35.53
CA VAL A 394 -3.40 1.16 34.87
C VAL A 394 -4.19 0.10 34.09
N ARG A 395 -3.57 -1.00 33.64
CA ARG A 395 -4.33 -2.10 33.02
C ARG A 395 -4.97 -3.01 34.08
N LYS A 396 -6.27 -2.84 34.32
CA LYS A 396 -7.07 -3.91 34.93
C LYS A 396 -7.15 -5.10 33.95
N PRO A 397 -6.94 -6.35 34.41
CA PRO A 397 -7.10 -7.52 33.56
C PRO A 397 -8.53 -7.59 33.02
N LYS A 398 -8.65 -7.94 31.74
CA LYS A 398 -9.96 -8.20 31.11
C LYS A 398 -10.61 -9.37 31.85
N PRO A 399 -11.87 -9.27 32.32
CA PRO A 399 -12.53 -10.41 32.96
C PRO A 399 -12.63 -11.56 31.95
N PRO A 400 -12.53 -12.82 32.42
CA PRO A 400 -12.69 -13.98 31.56
C PRO A 400 -14.08 -13.96 30.90
N PRO A 401 -14.23 -14.55 29.70
CA PRO A 401 -15.52 -14.65 29.05
C PRO A 401 -16.53 -15.36 29.97
N PRO A 402 -17.83 -15.00 29.91
CA PRO A 402 -18.85 -15.64 30.71
C PRO A 402 -18.86 -17.14 30.41
N ALA A 403 -18.84 -17.96 31.47
CA ALA A 403 -18.99 -19.41 31.37
C ALA A 403 -20.30 -19.70 30.62
N GLY A 404 -20.17 -20.23 29.40
CA GLY A 404 -21.30 -20.65 28.59
C GLY A 404 -22.11 -21.69 29.33
N ALA A 405 -23.43 -21.49 29.30
CA ALA A 405 -24.45 -22.38 29.83
C ALA A 405 -24.19 -23.84 29.43
N ALA A 406 -24.49 -24.74 30.38
CA ALA A 406 -24.44 -26.18 30.20
C ALA A 406 -25.16 -26.60 28.91
N VAL A 407 -24.43 -27.26 28.02
CA VAL A 407 -25.01 -28.09 26.97
C VAL A 407 -25.58 -29.33 27.67
N PRO A 408 -26.88 -29.66 27.51
CA PRO A 408 -27.42 -30.89 28.08
C PRO A 408 -26.81 -32.09 27.37
N ALA A 409 -26.38 -33.08 28.16
CA ALA A 409 -25.81 -34.33 27.69
C ALA A 409 -26.81 -35.08 26.78
N THR A 410 -26.51 -35.21 25.50
CA THR A 410 -27.09 -36.25 24.66
C THR A 410 -26.32 -37.54 24.86
N THR A 411 -27.00 -38.47 25.51
CA THR A 411 -26.64 -39.87 25.74
C THR A 411 -26.21 -40.58 24.47
N ALA A 412 -25.14 -41.37 24.59
CA ALA A 412 -24.74 -42.37 23.63
C ALA A 412 -25.85 -43.41 23.42
N ALA A 413 -26.14 -43.72 22.15
CA ALA A 413 -26.78 -44.96 21.74
C ALA A 413 -26.14 -45.41 20.41
N ASP A 414 -25.38 -46.50 20.52
CA ASP A 414 -25.13 -47.57 19.55
C ASP A 414 -25.49 -47.33 18.07
N VAL A 415 -24.50 -47.46 17.17
CA VAL A 415 -24.57 -48.42 16.03
C VAL A 415 -23.16 -48.89 15.65
N LYS A 416 -23.05 -50.21 15.52
CA LYS A 416 -21.88 -51.04 15.19
C LYS A 416 -21.32 -50.84 13.78
N MET A 417 -20.07 -51.28 13.64
CA MET A 417 -19.43 -51.76 12.41
C MET A 417 -20.33 -52.72 11.62
N ASP A 418 -20.39 -52.48 10.31
CA ASP A 418 -20.03 -53.45 9.26
C ASP A 418 -19.27 -52.70 8.15
#